data_AF-A0AAD1SLP8-F1
#
_entry.id   AF-A0AAD1SLP8-F1
#
_cell.length_a   1.000
_cell.length_b   1.000
_cell.length_c   1.000
_cell.angle_alpha   90.00
_cell.angle_beta   90.00
_cell.angle_gamma   90.00
#
_symmetry.space_group_name_H-M   'P 1'
#
loop_
_entity.id
_entity.type
_entity.pdbx_description
1 polymer ?
#
loop_
_entity_poly.entity_id
_entity_poly.type
_entity_poly.pdbx_seq_one_letter_code
_entity_poly.pdbx_strand_id
1 'polypeptide(L)'
;MLELSNAYFPIEGLESSNAYFPIEGLESSNAYFPIEGLESSNAYFPIKGLESSNAYFPIEELESSNAYFPIEELESSNNCFPIKGLESSNAYFPIEELESSNNCFPIKGLEQSNAYFPIEGLELNNAYFPIEVLGSGLFSH
;
A
#
# COMPACT_ATOMS: atom_id res chain seq x y z
N MET A 1 -16.66 -13.84 -6.12
CA MET A 1 -16.76 -12.38 -6.02
C MET A 1 -17.73 -12.04 -4.91
N LEU A 2 -17.29 -11.25 -3.93
CA LEU A 2 -18.13 -10.71 -2.88
C LEU A 2 -18.43 -9.27 -3.24
N GLU A 3 -19.70 -8.95 -3.45
CA GLU A 3 -20.16 -7.56 -3.63
C GLU A 3 -20.52 -6.97 -2.27
N LEU A 4 -19.86 -5.88 -1.91
CA LEU A 4 -20.08 -5.17 -0.64
C LEU A 4 -20.26 -3.67 -0.91
N SER A 5 -21.15 -3.00 -0.16
CA SER A 5 -21.18 -1.53 -0.23
C SER A 5 -19.91 -0.92 0.36
N ASN A 6 -19.41 -1.48 1.47
CA ASN A 6 -18.15 -1.09 2.09
C ASN A 6 -17.41 -2.31 2.60
N ALA A 7 -16.08 -2.31 2.49
CA ALA A 7 -15.20 -3.31 3.06
C ALA A 7 -14.15 -2.64 3.97
N TYR A 8 -13.95 -3.19 5.17
CA TYR A 8 -13.06 -2.61 6.18
C TYR A 8 -12.27 -3.70 6.89
N PHE A 9 -10.95 -3.67 6.79
CA PHE A 9 -10.07 -4.73 7.31
C PHE A 9 -8.89 -4.14 8.09
N PRO A 10 -9.06 -3.90 9.41
CA PRO A 10 -8.03 -3.32 10.24
C PRO A 10 -7.03 -4.37 10.74
N ILE A 11 -5.78 -3.95 10.84
CA ILE A 11 -4.72 -4.68 11.56
C ILE A 11 -4.18 -3.73 12.60
N GLU A 12 -4.27 -4.12 13.86
CA GLU A 12 -3.89 -3.29 15.01
C GLU A 12 -3.04 -4.09 15.99
N GLY A 13 -1.91 -3.53 16.42
CA GLY A 13 -1.15 -4.01 17.58
C GLY A 13 -0.70 -5.47 17.47
N LEU A 14 -0.10 -5.82 16.33
CA LEU A 14 0.30 -7.19 16.02
C LEU A 14 1.82 -7.33 16.07
N GLU A 15 2.32 -8.30 16.84
CA GLU A 15 3.72 -8.72 16.84
C GLU A 15 3.82 -10.14 16.29
N SER A 16 4.59 -10.34 15.22
CA SER A 16 4.70 -11.65 14.58
C SER A 16 6.01 -11.81 13.82
N SER A 17 6.50 -13.04 13.62
CA SER A 17 7.65 -13.23 12.72
C SER A 17 7.27 -12.95 11.26
N ASN A 18 6.07 -13.35 10.84
CA ASN A 18 5.57 -13.15 9.49
C ASN A 18 4.09 -12.79 9.52
N ALA A 19 3.70 -11.76 8.77
CA ALA A 19 2.32 -11.33 8.62
C ALA A 19 1.92 -11.34 7.12
N TYR A 20 0.76 -11.92 6.79
CA TYR A 20 0.30 -12.09 5.41
C TYR A 20 -1.21 -11.81 5.29
N PHE A 21 -1.58 -10.82 4.47
CA PHE A 21 -2.96 -10.33 4.38
C PHE A 21 -3.38 -10.10 2.92
N PRO A 22 -3.94 -11.13 2.25
CA PRO A 22 -4.32 -11.04 0.86
C PRO A 22 -5.69 -10.41 0.66
N ILE A 23 -5.83 -9.67 -0.43
CA ILE A 23 -7.10 -9.17 -0.96
C ILE A 23 -7.26 -9.75 -2.35
N GLU A 24 -8.30 -10.55 -2.56
CA GLU A 24 -8.54 -11.26 -3.82
C GLU A 24 -10.01 -11.14 -4.25
N GLY A 25 -10.25 -10.65 -5.47
CA GLY A 25 -11.57 -10.69 -6.11
C GLY A 25 -12.68 -9.98 -5.32
N LEU A 26 -12.39 -8.76 -4.85
CA LEU A 26 -13.29 -7.93 -4.08
C LEU A 26 -13.90 -6.84 -4.98
N GLU A 27 -15.22 -6.72 -4.95
CA GLU A 27 -15.95 -5.62 -5.59
C GLU A 27 -16.66 -4.80 -4.52
N SER A 28 -16.40 -3.49 -4.45
CA SER A 28 -17.04 -2.65 -3.45
C SER A 28 -17.18 -1.18 -3.81
N SER A 29 -18.15 -0.47 -3.23
CA SER A 29 -18.18 1.00 -3.42
C SER A 29 -17.00 1.67 -2.70
N ASN A 30 -16.69 1.25 -1.48
CA ASN A 30 -15.51 1.74 -0.75
C ASN A 30 -14.75 0.59 -0.07
N ALA A 31 -13.44 0.54 -0.26
CA ALA A 31 -12.56 -0.43 0.38
C ALA A 31 -11.50 0.30 1.24
N TYR A 32 -11.35 -0.11 2.50
CA TYR A 32 -10.45 0.52 3.45
C TYR A 32 -9.66 -0.53 4.25
N PHE A 33 -8.33 -0.46 4.20
CA PHE A 33 -7.42 -1.47 4.76
C PHE A 33 -6.33 -0.82 5.61
N PRO A 34 -6.63 -0.44 6.87
CA PRO A 34 -5.67 0.23 7.73
C PRO A 34 -4.74 -0.76 8.42
N ILE A 35 -3.49 -0.37 8.53
CA ILE A 35 -2.46 -1.04 9.32
C ILE A 35 -1.98 -0.03 10.37
N GLU A 36 -2.11 -0.39 11.65
CA GLU A 36 -1.67 0.42 12.79
C GLU A 36 -0.83 -0.44 13.74
N GLY A 37 0.41 -0.03 14.02
CA GLY A 37 1.25 -0.66 15.03
C GLY A 37 1.52 -2.15 14.74
N LEU A 38 2.20 -2.42 13.64
CA LEU A 38 2.63 -3.78 13.26
C LEU A 38 4.14 -3.90 13.40
N GLU A 39 4.59 -4.89 14.17
CA GLU A 39 6.00 -5.26 14.29
C GLU A 39 6.20 -6.67 13.73
N SER A 40 7.05 -6.80 12.70
CA SER A 40 7.33 -8.12 12.13
C SER A 40 8.68 -8.26 11.46
N SER A 41 9.19 -9.48 11.32
CA SER A 41 10.37 -9.69 10.47
C SER A 41 10.01 -9.51 8.99
N ASN A 42 8.87 -10.06 8.56
CA ASN A 42 8.39 -9.91 7.19
C ASN A 42 6.90 -9.59 7.17
N ALA A 43 6.52 -8.53 6.46
CA ALA A 43 5.14 -8.14 6.24
C ALA A 43 4.80 -8.18 4.75
N TYR A 44 3.68 -8.83 4.40
CA TYR A 44 3.26 -9.02 3.01
C TYR A 44 1.75 -8.76 2.81
N PHE A 45 1.43 -7.83 1.92
CA PHE A 45 0.07 -7.34 1.68
C PHE A 45 -0.25 -7.32 0.18
N PRO A 46 -0.64 -8.46 -0.41
CA PRO A 46 -0.94 -8.53 -1.83
C PRO A 46 -2.38 -8.14 -2.14
N ILE A 47 -2.55 -7.37 -3.21
CA ILE A 47 -3.83 -7.02 -3.81
C ILE A 47 -3.90 -7.62 -5.22
N LYS A 48 -4.93 -8.44 -5.46
CA LYS A 48 -5.22 -9.04 -6.77
C LYS A 48 -6.70 -8.90 -7.13
N GLY A 49 -6.98 -8.19 -8.23
CA GLY A 49 -8.34 -8.06 -8.76
C GLY A 49 -9.29 -7.36 -7.78
N LEU A 50 -8.93 -6.14 -7.37
CA LEU A 50 -9.81 -5.27 -6.58
C LEU A 50 -10.47 -4.23 -7.50
N GLU A 51 -11.79 -4.22 -7.52
CA GLU A 51 -12.60 -3.21 -8.21
C GLU A 51 -13.36 -2.38 -7.18
N SER A 52 -13.19 -1.06 -7.20
CA SER A 52 -13.93 -0.19 -6.28
C SER A 52 -14.16 1.22 -6.75
N SER A 53 -15.15 1.93 -6.21
CA SER A 53 -15.25 3.38 -6.47
C SER A 53 -14.15 4.18 -5.76
N ASN A 54 -13.82 3.78 -4.52
CA ASN A 54 -12.71 4.35 -3.76
C ASN A 54 -11.94 3.26 -3.03
N ALA A 55 -10.61 3.26 -3.16
CA ALA A 55 -9.72 2.37 -2.43
C ALA A 55 -8.74 3.16 -1.55
N TYR A 56 -8.62 2.79 -0.28
CA TYR A 56 -7.77 3.46 0.69
C TYR A 56 -6.96 2.47 1.55
N PHE A 57 -5.64 2.63 1.55
CA PHE A 57 -4.69 1.71 2.19
C PHE A 57 -3.70 2.50 3.06
N PRO A 58 -4.08 2.91 4.27
CA PRO A 58 -3.21 3.67 5.14
C PRO A 58 -2.33 2.76 5.99
N ILE A 59 -1.08 3.17 6.15
CA ILE A 59 -0.11 2.54 7.04
C ILE A 59 0.33 3.57 8.06
N GLU A 60 0.05 3.29 9.33
CA GLU A 60 0.50 4.05 10.49
C GLU A 60 1.42 3.15 11.34
N GLU A 61 2.70 3.51 11.43
CA GLU A 61 3.67 2.85 12.32
C GLU A 61 3.86 1.35 12.01
N LEU A 62 4.57 1.08 10.92
CA LEU A 62 5.02 -0.27 10.55
C LEU A 62 6.52 -0.41 10.76
N GLU A 63 6.93 -1.35 11.61
CA GLU A 63 8.33 -1.73 11.81
C GLU A 63 8.57 -3.13 11.26
N SER A 64 9.47 -3.25 10.28
CA SER A 64 9.82 -4.57 9.76
C SER A 64 11.21 -4.68 9.14
N SER A 65 11.77 -5.88 9.08
CA SER A 65 13.00 -6.07 8.29
C SER A 65 12.71 -5.96 6.80
N ASN A 66 11.63 -6.62 6.33
CA ASN A 66 11.18 -6.52 4.95
C ASN A 66 9.68 -6.28 4.86
N ALA A 67 9.29 -5.29 4.06
CA ALA A 67 7.90 -4.97 3.79
C ALA A 67 7.60 -5.06 2.28
N TYR A 68 6.54 -5.78 1.93
CA TYR A 68 6.15 -6.03 0.54
C TYR A 68 4.64 -5.76 0.34
N PHE A 69 4.33 -4.89 -0.62
CA PHE A 69 2.96 -4.46 -0.92
C PHE A 69 2.71 -4.52 -2.43
N PRO A 70 2.61 -5.73 -3.01
CA PRO A 70 2.36 -5.86 -4.44
C PRO A 70 0.89 -5.60 -4.79
N ILE A 71 0.68 -4.87 -5.88
CA ILE A 71 -0.61 -4.65 -6.52
C ILE A 71 -0.52 -5.19 -7.94
N GLU A 72 -1.28 -6.24 -8.22
CA GLU A 72 -1.34 -6.84 -9.57
C GLU A 72 -2.38 -6.11 -10.43
N GLU A 73 -3.63 -6.07 -9.97
CA GLU A 73 -4.75 -5.42 -10.67
C GLU A 73 -5.59 -4.63 -9.66
N LEU A 74 -5.66 -3.31 -9.84
CA LEU A 74 -6.52 -2.41 -9.07
C LEU A 74 -7.20 -1.38 -9.98
N GLU A 75 -8.53 -1.45 -10.03
CA GLU A 75 -9.38 -0.51 -10.76
C GLU A 75 -10.20 0.34 -9.79
N SER A 76 -10.01 1.66 -9.85
CA SER A 76 -10.82 2.57 -9.04
C SER A 76 -10.95 3.99 -9.59
N SER A 77 -11.99 4.73 -9.17
CA SER A 77 -12.03 6.17 -9.48
C SER A 77 -10.98 6.95 -8.69
N ASN A 78 -10.79 6.61 -7.41
CA ASN A 78 -9.85 7.27 -6.53
C ASN A 78 -9.08 6.26 -5.68
N ASN A 79 -7.75 6.31 -5.76
CA ASN A 79 -6.88 5.55 -4.88
C ASN A 79 -6.05 6.44 -3.98
N CYS A 80 -5.85 6.04 -2.72
CA CYS A 80 -4.95 6.73 -1.82
C CYS A 80 -4.22 5.75 -0.88
N PHE A 81 -2.90 5.88 -0.84
CA PHE A 81 -1.98 5.01 -0.13
C PHE A 81 -1.04 5.85 0.74
N PRO A 82 -1.53 6.41 1.86
CA PRO A 82 -0.69 7.19 2.74
C PRO A 82 0.17 6.28 3.61
N ILE A 83 1.44 6.64 3.74
CA ILE A 83 2.39 5.96 4.62
C ILE A 83 2.93 6.97 5.63
N LYS A 84 2.77 6.67 6.91
CA LYS A 84 3.28 7.46 8.02
C LYS A 84 4.03 6.57 9.01
N GLY A 85 5.35 6.78 9.12
CA GLY A 85 6.18 5.99 10.03
C GLY A 85 6.35 4.55 9.54
N LEU A 86 7.07 4.39 8.43
CA LEU A 86 7.50 3.07 7.96
C LEU A 86 9.00 2.96 8.20
N GLU A 87 9.39 2.05 9.09
CA GLU A 87 10.78 1.70 9.36
C GLU A 87 11.06 0.31 8.79
N SER A 88 11.90 0.25 7.76
CA SER A 88 12.29 -1.05 7.20
C SER A 88 13.66 -1.10 6.56
N SER A 89 14.32 -2.25 6.62
CA SER A 89 15.59 -2.41 5.89
C SER A 89 15.36 -2.44 4.38
N ASN A 90 14.33 -3.17 3.93
CA ASN A 90 13.93 -3.23 2.54
C ASN A 90 12.41 -3.05 2.40
N ALA A 91 12.02 -2.13 1.52
CA ALA A 91 10.62 -1.91 1.18
C ALA A 91 10.40 -2.09 -0.33
N TYR A 92 9.36 -2.83 -0.71
CA TYR A 92 9.05 -3.16 -2.11
C TYR A 92 7.55 -2.96 -2.40
N PHE A 93 7.24 -2.05 -3.31
CA PHE A 93 5.86 -1.65 -3.66
C PHE A 93 5.65 -1.71 -5.18
N PRO A 94 5.62 -2.91 -5.77
CA PRO A 94 5.40 -3.07 -7.20
C PRO A 94 3.92 -2.90 -7.52
N ILE A 95 3.66 -2.23 -8.64
CA ILE A 95 2.32 -2.05 -9.18
C ILE A 95 2.37 -2.48 -10.65
N GLU A 96 1.59 -3.49 -11.05
CA GLU A 96 1.56 -4.00 -12.43
C GLU A 96 0.46 -3.34 -13.28
N GLU A 97 -0.75 -3.22 -12.75
CA GLU A 97 -1.86 -2.51 -13.39
C GLU A 97 -2.61 -1.66 -12.35
N LEU A 98 -2.63 -0.35 -12.59
CA LEU A 98 -3.38 0.61 -11.78
C LEU A 98 -4.16 1.57 -12.68
N GLU A 99 -5.47 1.37 -12.74
CA GLU A 99 -6.38 2.20 -13.53
C GLU A 99 -7.18 3.12 -12.61
N SER A 100 -7.00 4.43 -12.78
CA SER A 100 -7.72 5.41 -11.96
C SER A 100 -7.65 6.85 -12.41
N SER A 101 -8.68 7.61 -12.03
CA SER A 101 -8.77 9.04 -12.33
C SER A 101 -7.88 9.87 -11.40
N ASN A 102 -7.86 9.56 -10.11
CA ASN A 102 -7.05 10.29 -9.13
C ASN A 102 -6.27 9.33 -8.23
N ASN A 103 -4.96 9.61 -8.08
CA ASN A 103 -4.10 8.85 -7.19
C ASN A 103 -3.31 9.74 -6.25
N CYS A 104 -3.19 9.28 -5.00
CA CYS A 104 -2.46 9.99 -3.95
C CYS A 104 -1.58 9.02 -3.16
N PHE A 105 -0.28 9.24 -3.15
CA PHE A 105 0.69 8.41 -2.44
C PHE A 105 1.59 9.27 -1.54
N PRO A 106 1.03 9.85 -0.46
CA PRO A 106 1.82 10.67 0.44
C PRO A 106 2.64 9.79 1.37
N ILE A 107 3.94 10.07 1.44
CA ILE A 107 4.87 9.32 2.28
C ILE A 107 5.54 10.29 3.23
N LYS A 108 5.45 10.01 4.54
CA LYS A 108 6.07 10.80 5.60
C LYS A 108 6.74 9.92 6.65
N GLY A 109 7.99 10.25 7.00
CA GLY A 109 8.71 9.51 8.05
C GLY A 109 9.02 8.08 7.60
N LEU A 110 9.57 7.97 6.40
CA LEU A 110 10.03 6.72 5.83
C LEU A 110 11.53 6.58 6.12
N GLU A 111 11.90 5.62 6.97
CA GLU A 111 13.28 5.31 7.33
C GLU A 111 13.67 3.94 6.76
N GLN A 112 14.61 3.93 5.80
CA GLN A 112 15.02 2.70 5.14
C GLN A 112 16.44 2.67 4.62
N SER A 113 16.93 1.46 4.35
CA SER A 113 18.17 1.26 3.60
C SER A 113 17.93 1.14 2.09
N ASN A 114 16.94 0.36 1.65
CA ASN A 114 16.59 0.19 0.25
C ASN A 114 15.08 0.29 0.02
N ALA A 115 14.67 0.96 -1.05
CA ALA A 115 13.27 1.04 -1.45
C ALA A 115 13.12 0.92 -2.97
N TYR A 116 12.08 0.22 -3.40
CA TYR A 116 11.77 0.00 -4.82
C TYR A 116 10.27 0.16 -5.05
N PHE A 117 9.93 1.00 -6.03
CA PHE A 117 8.55 1.34 -6.40
C PHE A 117 8.37 1.20 -7.93
N PRO A 118 8.60 0.01 -8.51
CA PRO A 118 8.38 -0.16 -9.93
C PRO A 118 6.90 -0.06 -10.23
N ILE A 119 6.55 0.70 -11.27
CA ILE A 119 5.18 0.75 -11.75
C ILE A 119 5.16 0.47 -13.25
N GLU A 120 4.45 -0.57 -13.61
CA GLU A 120 4.08 -0.93 -14.97
C GLU A 120 2.57 -0.65 -15.14
N GLY A 121 2.07 -0.50 -16.37
CA GLY A 121 0.61 -0.39 -16.60
C GLY A 121 -0.14 0.73 -15.84
N LEU A 122 0.35 1.98 -15.91
CA LEU A 122 -0.34 3.14 -15.33
C LEU A 122 -1.17 3.90 -16.37
N GLU A 123 -2.49 3.93 -16.19
CA GLU A 123 -3.37 4.91 -16.84
C GLU A 123 -3.83 5.96 -15.80
N LEU A 124 -3.25 7.17 -15.90
CA LEU A 124 -3.44 8.25 -14.94
C LEU A 124 -4.02 9.50 -15.61
N ASN A 125 -5.06 10.08 -14.99
CA ASN A 125 -5.46 11.47 -15.28
C ASN A 125 -4.80 12.47 -14.33
N ASN A 126 -4.84 12.22 -13.00
CA ASN A 126 -4.19 13.05 -11.99
C ASN A 126 -3.45 12.17 -10.97
N ALA A 127 -2.20 12.52 -10.65
CA ALA A 127 -1.43 11.81 -9.64
C ALA A 127 -0.62 12.76 -8.75
N TYR A 128 -0.57 12.45 -7.45
CA TYR A 128 0.11 13.25 -6.43
C TYR A 128 0.99 12.38 -5.55
N PHE A 129 2.29 12.66 -5.54
CA PHE A 129 3.33 11.87 -4.86
C PHE A 129 4.24 12.77 -4.00
N PRO A 130 3.74 13.37 -2.90
CA PRO A 130 4.61 14.09 -1.99
C PRO A 130 5.40 13.10 -1.14
N ILE A 131 6.73 13.21 -1.17
CA ILE A 131 7.60 12.35 -0.38
C ILE A 131 8.43 13.24 0.56
N GLU A 132 8.22 13.07 1.86
CA GLU A 132 9.00 13.69 2.93
C GLU A 132 9.79 12.60 3.67
N VAL A 133 11.00 12.30 3.17
CA VAL A 133 11.92 11.29 3.73
C VAL A 133 12.78 11.92 4.81
N LEU A 134 12.86 11.29 5.99
CA LEU A 134 13.79 11.66 7.06
C LEU A 134 14.91 10.60 7.13
N GLY A 135 15.78 10.52 6.12
CA GLY A 135 16.87 9.53 6.13
C GLY A 135 17.49 9.30 4.75
N SER A 136 18.80 9.03 4.70
CA SER A 136 19.60 8.98 3.48
C SER A 136 19.42 7.69 2.67
N GLY A 137 18.81 7.77 1.49
CA GLY A 137 18.80 6.68 0.50
C GLY A 137 18.18 7.12 -0.83
N LEU A 138 18.91 6.90 -1.94
CA LEU A 138 18.63 7.45 -3.27
C LEU A 138 17.32 6.95 -3.91
N PHE A 139 16.62 7.88 -4.57
CA PHE A 139 15.59 7.59 -5.56
C PHE A 139 16.21 6.90 -6.79
N SER A 140 15.69 5.73 -7.18
CA SER A 140 15.91 5.18 -8.53
C SER A 140 14.59 5.09 -9.29
N HIS A 141 14.64 5.70 -10.49
CA HIS A 141 13.66 5.85 -11.56
C HIS A 141 12.62 4.75 -11.72
#